data_AF-A0A0K8TB44-F1
#
_entry.id   AF-A0A0K8TB44-F1
#
_cell.length_a   1.000
_cell.length_b   1.000
_cell.length_c   1.000
_cell.angle_alpha   90.00
_cell.angle_beta   90.00
_cell.angle_gamma   90.00
#
_symmetry.space_group_name_H-M   'P 1'
#
loop_
_entity.id
_entity.type
_entity.pdbx_description
1 polymer ?
#
loop_
_entity_poly.entity_id
_entity_poly.type
_entity_poly.pdbx_seq_one_letter_code
_entity_poly.pdbx_strand_id
1 'polypeptide(L)'
;PRDEFNNLCKFSEDENPIQGYVVSIKAIVDSGETVPESNWSLEYDKSSGRIILNLTMSTEGCYRVQVSYSGITLANGTFECVVLSAGDSALVQKNVRNHTTCYEARLVNFQGERFLKPHKVQVYISPKQLTIKELVLKFIPKRLITFRLCPSTKIHFLGENNQT
;
A
#
# COMPACT_ATOMS: atom_id res chain seq x y z
N PRO A 1 -18.63 -2.20 -6.46
CA PRO A 1 -19.14 -2.45 -5.09
C PRO A 1 -19.90 -3.78 -5.10
N ARG A 2 -20.00 -4.45 -3.96
CA ARG A 2 -20.76 -5.71 -3.85
C ARG A 2 -21.74 -5.64 -2.70
N ASP A 3 -22.89 -6.29 -2.88
CA ASP A 3 -23.92 -6.41 -1.85
C ASP A 3 -23.56 -7.51 -0.83
N GLU A 4 -24.43 -7.71 0.16
CA GLU A 4 -24.30 -8.73 1.21
C GLU A 4 -24.24 -10.17 0.67
N PHE A 5 -24.75 -10.40 -0.54
CA PHE A 5 -24.71 -11.70 -1.22
C PHE A 5 -23.52 -11.81 -2.18
N ASN A 6 -22.57 -10.86 -2.10
CA ASN A 6 -21.37 -10.79 -2.94
C ASN A 6 -21.67 -10.61 -4.45
N ASN A 7 -22.86 -10.13 -4.83
CA ASN A 7 -23.17 -9.76 -6.21
C ASN A 7 -22.63 -8.36 -6.52
N LEU A 8 -22.37 -8.07 -7.80
CA LEU A 8 -22.06 -6.70 -8.21
C LEU A 8 -23.29 -5.81 -8.05
N CYS A 9 -23.14 -4.72 -7.31
CA CYS A 9 -24.19 -3.70 -7.22
C CYS A 9 -24.42 -3.10 -8.62
N LYS A 10 -25.69 -3.02 -9.01
CA LYS A 10 -26.15 -2.29 -10.18
C LYS A 10 -26.85 -1.04 -9.68
N PHE A 11 -26.51 0.09 -10.29
CA PHE A 11 -27.11 1.38 -9.94
C PHE A 11 -28.01 1.83 -11.07
N SER A 12 -29.18 2.38 -10.72
CA SER A 12 -30.06 3.03 -11.69
C SER A 12 -29.45 4.36 -12.16
N GLU A 13 -30.07 5.00 -13.17
CA GLU A 13 -29.57 6.29 -13.67
C GLU A 13 -29.70 7.42 -12.65
N ASP A 14 -30.64 7.30 -11.71
CA ASP A 14 -30.95 8.31 -10.69
C ASP A 14 -30.12 8.15 -9.41
N GLU A 15 -29.47 7.00 -9.24
CA GLU A 15 -28.65 6.71 -8.07
C GLU A 15 -27.23 7.25 -8.24
N ASN A 16 -26.69 7.84 -7.17
CA ASN A 16 -25.30 8.23 -7.11
C ASN A 16 -24.44 7.09 -6.51
N PRO A 17 -23.67 6.33 -7.32
CA PRO A 17 -22.98 5.13 -6.86
C PRO A 17 -21.82 5.42 -5.89
N ILE A 18 -21.35 6.66 -5.84
CA ILE A 18 -20.25 7.09 -4.97
C ILE A 18 -20.76 7.74 -3.67
N GLN A 19 -22.07 7.89 -3.51
CA GLN A 19 -22.66 8.46 -2.31
C GLN A 19 -22.37 7.60 -1.08
N GLY A 20 -22.02 8.25 0.03
CA GLY A 20 -21.70 7.59 1.31
C GLY A 20 -20.24 7.14 1.44
N TYR A 21 -19.45 7.18 0.38
CA TYR A 21 -18.00 6.97 0.46
C TYR A 21 -17.29 8.21 0.98
N VAL A 22 -16.32 8.02 1.86
CA VAL A 22 -15.46 9.08 2.41
C VAL A 22 -14.01 8.62 2.37
N VAL A 23 -13.11 9.51 1.96
CA VAL A 23 -11.66 9.29 2.01
C VAL A 23 -11.02 10.27 2.97
N SER A 24 -10.25 9.76 3.92
CA SER A 24 -9.44 10.54 4.86
C SER A 24 -7.97 10.32 4.56
N ILE A 25 -7.19 11.40 4.52
CA ILE A 25 -5.75 11.39 4.25
C ILE A 25 -5.08 12.09 5.42
N LYS A 26 -4.08 11.45 6.03
CA LYS A 26 -3.33 11.99 7.17
C LYS A 26 -1.84 11.77 6.96
N ALA A 27 -1.01 12.76 7.25
CA ALA A 27 0.44 12.55 7.28
C ALA A 27 0.80 11.56 8.42
N ILE A 28 1.73 10.64 8.15
CA ILE A 28 2.21 9.63 9.12
C ILE A 28 3.34 10.20 9.99
N VAL A 29 4.09 11.17 9.45
CA VAL A 29 5.23 11.77 10.12
C VAL A 29 4.88 13.20 10.53
N ASP A 30 5.26 13.54 11.76
CA ASP A 30 5.02 14.82 12.41
C ASP A 30 5.87 15.93 11.77
N SER A 31 5.51 16.33 10.55
CA SER A 31 5.96 17.58 9.95
C SER A 31 4.91 18.66 10.24
N GLY A 32 4.71 18.97 11.53
CA GLY A 32 3.93 20.08 12.08
C GLY A 32 2.66 20.49 11.32
N GLU A 33 1.48 20.15 11.85
CA GLU A 33 0.14 20.77 11.63
C GLU A 33 -0.26 21.23 10.22
N THR A 34 0.43 20.83 9.17
CA THR A 34 0.07 21.18 7.80
C THR A 34 -0.81 20.07 7.26
N VAL A 35 -2.09 20.39 7.08
CA VAL A 35 -3.02 19.53 6.34
C VAL A 35 -2.38 19.28 4.98
N PRO A 36 -2.12 18.02 4.60
CA PRO A 36 -1.44 17.73 3.36
C PRO A 36 -2.24 18.28 2.20
N GLU A 37 -1.58 19.03 1.31
CA GLU A 37 -2.18 19.50 0.06
C GLU A 37 -2.48 18.28 -0.82
N SER A 38 -3.69 17.79 -0.64
CA SER A 38 -4.17 16.54 -1.21
C SER A 38 -5.59 16.71 -1.66
N ASN A 39 -5.92 16.07 -2.77
CA ASN A 39 -7.24 16.08 -3.34
C ASN A 39 -7.63 14.66 -3.73
N TRP A 40 -8.91 14.35 -3.67
CA TRP A 40 -9.41 13.06 -4.10
C TRP A 40 -10.77 13.20 -4.77
N SER A 41 -11.04 12.28 -5.70
CA SER A 41 -12.36 12.13 -6.29
C SER A 41 -12.70 10.66 -6.45
N LEU A 42 -14.00 10.38 -6.47
CA LEU A 42 -14.51 9.05 -6.78
C LEU A 42 -15.26 9.10 -8.09
N GLU A 43 -15.08 8.08 -8.90
CA GLU A 43 -15.81 7.88 -10.14
C GLU A 43 -16.38 6.47 -10.16
N TYR A 44 -17.59 6.31 -10.70
CA TYR A 44 -18.15 5.00 -10.97
C TYR A 44 -18.01 4.67 -12.45
N ASP A 45 -17.15 3.69 -12.75
CA ASP A 45 -17.03 3.15 -14.09
C ASP A 45 -18.16 2.16 -14.35
N LYS A 46 -19.17 2.62 -15.10
CA LYS A 46 -20.33 1.82 -15.51
C LYS A 46 -19.96 0.57 -16.29
N SER A 47 -18.84 0.59 -17.04
CA SER A 47 -18.43 -0.54 -17.88
C SER A 47 -17.91 -1.71 -17.05
N SER A 48 -17.16 -1.43 -15.99
CA SER A 48 -16.58 -2.45 -15.10
C SER A 48 -17.38 -2.67 -13.80
N GLY A 49 -18.32 -1.78 -13.48
CA GLY A 49 -19.07 -1.78 -12.24
C GLY A 49 -18.22 -1.45 -11.01
N ARG A 50 -17.12 -0.69 -11.20
CA ARG A 50 -16.12 -0.39 -10.15
C ARG A 50 -16.19 1.07 -9.75
N ILE A 51 -15.86 1.30 -8.48
CA ILE A 51 -15.58 2.64 -7.97
C ILE A 51 -14.07 2.85 -8.08
N ILE A 52 -13.69 3.94 -8.73
CA ILE A 52 -12.32 4.36 -8.95
C ILE A 52 -12.03 5.51 -7.98
N LEU A 53 -11.00 5.36 -7.16
CA LEU A 53 -10.47 6.42 -6.32
C LEU A 53 -9.30 7.09 -7.04
N ASN A 54 -9.49 8.36 -7.41
CA ASN A 54 -8.42 9.22 -7.89
C ASN A 54 -7.87 9.98 -6.69
N LEU A 55 -6.56 9.92 -6.50
CA LEU A 55 -5.87 10.54 -5.37
C LEU A 55 -4.70 11.36 -5.90
N THR A 56 -4.65 12.63 -5.52
CA THR A 56 -3.56 13.56 -5.83
C THR A 56 -2.95 14.05 -4.55
N MET A 57 -1.64 13.92 -4.41
CA MET A 57 -0.87 14.43 -3.27
C MET A 57 0.29 15.26 -3.84
N SER A 58 0.29 16.56 -3.58
CA SER A 58 1.23 17.50 -4.20
C SER A 58 2.55 17.61 -3.45
N THR A 59 2.58 17.18 -2.19
CA THR A 59 3.74 17.32 -1.30
C THR A 59 4.40 15.97 -1.07
N GLU A 60 5.74 15.97 -1.02
CA GLU A 60 6.54 14.82 -0.65
C GLU A 60 6.26 14.42 0.81
N GLY A 61 6.14 13.12 1.07
CA GLY A 61 5.84 12.65 2.42
C GLY A 61 5.23 11.26 2.47
N CYS A 62 4.95 10.81 3.69
CA CYS A 62 4.26 9.55 3.96
C CYS A 62 2.85 9.85 4.48
N TYR A 63 1.84 9.29 3.84
CA TYR A 63 0.44 9.52 4.14
C TYR A 63 -0.29 8.21 4.41
N ARG A 64 -1.17 8.23 5.40
CA ARG A 64 -2.14 7.17 5.63
C ARG A 64 -3.46 7.60 5.00
N VAL A 65 -3.94 6.77 4.09
CA VAL A 65 -5.23 6.93 3.43
C VAL A 65 -6.20 5.91 4.02
N GLN A 66 -7.41 6.34 4.32
CA GLN A 66 -8.49 5.50 4.82
C GLN A 66 -9.76 5.76 4.02
N VAL A 67 -10.31 4.72 3.42
CA VAL A 67 -11.58 4.75 2.69
C VAL A 67 -12.66 4.10 3.55
N SER A 68 -13.77 4.80 3.76
CA SER A 68 -14.96 4.30 4.45
C SER A 68 -16.22 4.45 3.59
N TYR A 69 -17.23 3.66 3.91
CA TYR A 69 -18.58 3.73 3.34
C TYR A 69 -19.58 3.75 4.48
N SER A 70 -20.48 4.74 4.48
CA SER A 70 -21.49 4.92 5.53
C SER A 70 -20.91 4.88 6.95
N GLY A 71 -19.73 5.49 7.13
CA GLY A 71 -19.00 5.54 8.40
C GLY A 71 -18.15 4.32 8.73
N ILE A 72 -18.28 3.21 7.99
CA ILE A 72 -17.53 1.97 8.23
C ILE A 72 -16.31 1.92 7.30
N THR A 73 -15.11 1.76 7.87
CA THR A 73 -13.88 1.58 7.09
C THR A 73 -13.96 0.30 6.26
N LEU A 74 -13.68 0.42 4.96
CA LEU A 74 -13.67 -0.73 4.07
C LEU A 74 -12.56 -1.70 4.47
N ALA A 75 -12.75 -2.99 4.26
CA ALA A 75 -11.66 -3.94 4.49
C ALA A 75 -10.56 -3.76 3.43
N ASN A 76 -9.30 -3.70 3.90
CA ASN A 76 -8.15 -3.17 3.15
C ASN A 76 -8.33 -1.71 2.66
N GLY A 77 -9.28 -0.96 3.23
CA GLY A 77 -9.53 0.44 2.93
C GLY A 77 -8.53 1.39 3.56
N THR A 78 -7.70 0.90 4.49
CA THR A 78 -6.58 1.64 5.06
C THR A 78 -5.28 1.21 4.39
N PHE A 79 -4.57 2.16 3.80
CA PHE A 79 -3.28 1.93 3.16
C PHE A 79 -2.37 3.15 3.33
N GLU A 80 -1.08 2.96 3.07
CA GLU A 80 -0.08 4.02 3.18
C GLU A 80 0.45 4.38 1.79
N CYS A 81 0.62 5.68 1.55
CA CYS A 81 1.16 6.24 0.33
C CYS A 81 2.46 6.97 0.66
N VAL A 82 3.48 6.76 -0.17
CA VAL A 82 4.73 7.51 -0.12
C VAL A 82 4.82 8.36 -1.37
N VAL A 83 4.84 9.67 -1.20
CA VAL A 83 5.01 10.65 -2.27
C VAL A 83 6.47 11.06 -2.28
N LEU A 84 7.13 10.81 -3.41
CA LEU A 84 8.56 11.00 -3.58
C LEU A 84 8.85 12.25 -4.39
N SER A 85 10.02 12.84 -4.15
CA SER A 85 10.59 13.84 -5.04
C SER A 85 10.74 13.31 -6.45
N ALA A 86 10.82 14.19 -7.44
CA ALA A 86 11.11 13.79 -8.82
C ALA A 86 12.46 13.02 -8.92
N GLY A 87 13.45 13.43 -8.13
CA GLY A 87 14.77 12.78 -8.07
C GLY A 87 14.69 11.38 -7.47
N ASP A 88 14.03 11.22 -6.33
CA ASP A 88 13.86 9.92 -5.66
C ASP A 88 12.97 8.99 -6.48
N SER A 89 11.92 9.50 -7.11
CA SER A 89 11.09 8.75 -8.04
C SER A 89 11.91 8.21 -9.22
N ALA A 90 12.77 9.04 -9.82
CA ALA A 90 13.65 8.60 -10.90
C ALA A 90 14.64 7.52 -10.43
N LEU A 91 15.22 7.68 -9.23
CA LEU A 91 16.10 6.67 -8.62
C LEU A 91 15.35 5.36 -8.36
N VAL A 92 14.15 5.41 -7.79
CA VAL A 92 13.31 4.22 -7.54
C VAL A 92 12.97 3.54 -8.86
N GLN A 93 12.53 4.27 -9.87
CA GLN A 93 12.21 3.72 -11.19
C GLN A 93 13.42 3.03 -11.84
N LYS A 94 14.60 3.66 -11.77
CA LYS A 94 15.86 3.07 -12.27
C LYS A 94 16.20 1.78 -11.54
N ASN A 95 16.06 1.76 -10.21
CA ASN A 95 16.42 0.63 -9.37
C ASN A 95 15.43 -0.52 -9.45
N VAL A 96 14.12 -0.24 -9.53
CA VAL A 96 13.08 -1.27 -9.64
C VAL A 96 13.15 -1.99 -10.99
N ARG A 97 13.52 -1.30 -12.07
CA ARG A 97 13.74 -1.92 -13.39
C ARG A 97 14.95 -2.85 -13.41
N ASN A 98 15.93 -2.62 -12.54
CA ASN A 98 17.13 -3.41 -12.50
C ASN A 98 17.01 -4.53 -11.45
N HIS A 99 16.96 -5.78 -11.90
CA HIS A 99 16.87 -6.95 -11.02
C HIS A 99 18.10 -7.18 -10.13
N THR A 100 19.15 -6.37 -10.25
CA THR A 100 20.40 -6.50 -9.49
C THR A 100 20.58 -5.44 -8.41
N THR A 101 19.65 -4.50 -8.22
CA THR A 101 19.83 -3.48 -7.19
C THR A 101 19.82 -4.11 -5.80
N CYS A 102 20.88 -3.85 -5.05
CA CYS A 102 21.13 -4.37 -3.72
C CYS A 102 21.49 -3.23 -2.78
N TYR A 103 20.82 -3.17 -1.63
CA TYR A 103 21.10 -2.24 -0.55
C TYR A 103 21.63 -2.97 0.67
N GLU A 104 22.58 -2.38 1.36
CA GLU A 104 23.04 -2.90 2.64
C GLU A 104 22.15 -2.36 3.76
N ALA A 105 21.74 -3.25 4.67
CA ALA A 105 20.96 -2.88 5.84
C ALA A 105 21.43 -3.65 7.08
N ARG A 106 20.92 -3.23 8.24
CA ARG A 106 21.14 -3.89 9.52
C ARG A 106 19.84 -4.50 10.04
N LEU A 107 19.81 -5.82 10.17
CA LEU A 107 18.68 -6.58 10.70
C LEU A 107 18.73 -6.54 12.23
N VAL A 108 17.75 -5.88 12.84
CA VAL A 108 17.69 -5.66 14.30
C VAL A 108 16.87 -6.74 15.01
N ASN A 109 15.82 -7.23 14.35
CA ASN A 109 14.95 -8.29 14.85
C ASN A 109 14.54 -9.19 13.68
N PHE A 110 14.44 -10.50 13.92
CA PHE A 110 13.90 -11.46 12.98
C PHE A 110 13.14 -12.56 13.72
N GLN A 111 11.93 -12.88 13.26
CA GLN A 111 11.09 -13.95 13.82
C GLN A 111 10.84 -13.84 15.34
N GLY A 112 10.76 -12.61 15.86
CA GLY A 112 10.51 -12.36 17.29
C GLY A 112 11.78 -12.32 18.14
N GLU A 113 12.94 -12.68 17.58
CA GLU A 113 14.22 -12.59 18.26
C GLU A 113 14.90 -11.25 17.94
N ARG A 114 15.27 -10.52 18.99
CA ARG A 114 16.06 -9.29 18.87
C ARG A 114 17.54 -9.65 18.96
N PHE A 115 18.30 -9.34 17.92
CA PHE A 115 19.75 -9.57 17.93
C PHE A 115 20.44 -8.59 18.88
N LEU A 116 21.37 -9.08 19.70
CA LEU A 116 22.22 -8.26 20.55
C LEU A 116 23.07 -7.27 19.74
N LYS A 117 23.50 -7.68 18.54
CA LYS A 117 24.18 -6.85 17.55
C LYS A 117 23.45 -6.98 16.22
N PRO A 118 23.03 -5.87 15.58
CA PRO A 118 22.36 -5.95 14.30
C PRO A 118 23.18 -6.66 13.23
N HIS A 119 22.57 -7.62 12.53
CA HIS A 119 23.21 -8.42 11.48
C HIS A 119 23.26 -7.65 10.17
N LYS A 120 24.41 -7.67 9.48
CA LYS A 120 24.55 -7.07 8.16
C LYS A 120 23.83 -7.94 7.13
N VAL A 121 22.85 -7.36 6.45
CA VAL A 121 22.06 -8.05 5.42
C VAL A 121 22.08 -7.27 4.12
N GLN A 122 21.82 -7.98 3.03
CA GLN A 122 21.64 -7.45 1.70
C GLN A 122 20.16 -7.50 1.32
N VAL A 123 19.63 -6.36 0.91
CA VAL A 123 18.23 -6.15 0.54
C VAL A 123 18.15 -5.98 -0.96
N TYR A 124 17.54 -6.95 -1.63
CA TYR A 124 17.33 -6.97 -3.07
C TYR A 124 15.90 -6.56 -3.38
N ILE A 125 15.74 -5.58 -4.26
CA ILE A 125 14.44 -5.08 -4.69
C ILE A 125 14.24 -5.40 -6.17
N SER A 126 13.05 -5.89 -6.50
CA SER A 126 12.60 -6.16 -7.87
C SER A 126 11.14 -5.70 -8.00
N PRO A 127 10.56 -5.63 -9.21
CA PRO A 127 9.17 -5.19 -9.37
C PRO A 127 8.12 -6.05 -8.65
N LYS A 128 8.45 -7.30 -8.32
CA LYS A 128 7.50 -8.28 -7.73
C LYS A 128 7.92 -8.79 -6.36
N GLN A 129 9.16 -8.53 -5.94
CA GLN A 129 9.74 -9.16 -4.76
C GLN A 129 10.74 -8.24 -4.07
N LEU A 130 10.69 -8.25 -2.74
CA LEU A 130 11.73 -7.75 -1.85
C LEU A 130 12.36 -8.97 -1.18
N THR A 131 13.66 -9.19 -1.37
CA THR A 131 14.38 -10.34 -0.81
C THR A 131 15.50 -9.88 0.10
N ILE A 132 15.55 -10.41 1.32
CA ILE A 132 16.61 -10.15 2.28
C ILE A 132 17.51 -11.37 2.37
N LYS A 133 18.82 -11.17 2.23
CA LYS A 133 19.84 -12.22 2.35
C LYS A 133 20.91 -11.83 3.36
N GLU A 134 21.45 -12.82 4.05
CA GLU A 134 22.62 -12.69 4.89
C GLU A 134 23.82 -13.35 4.20
N LEU A 135 25.02 -12.79 4.35
CA LEU A 135 26.24 -13.42 3.85
C LEU A 135 26.83 -14.35 4.90
N VAL A 136 26.57 -15.65 4.76
CA VAL A 136 27.20 -16.70 5.56
C VAL A 136 28.66 -16.84 5.12
N LEU A 137 29.57 -16.97 6.09
CA LEU A 137 31.02 -17.02 5.87
C LEU A 137 31.59 -15.83 5.06
N LYS A 138 30.88 -14.69 5.02
CA LYS A 138 31.20 -13.47 4.26
C LYS A 138 31.06 -13.56 2.73
N PHE A 139 30.70 -14.71 2.15
CA PHE A 139 30.57 -14.83 0.68
C PHE A 139 29.39 -15.68 0.19
N ILE A 140 28.73 -16.48 1.06
CA ILE A 140 27.59 -17.32 0.66
C ILE A 140 26.28 -16.57 0.96
N PRO A 141 25.54 -16.08 -0.04
CA PRO A 141 24.27 -15.38 0.19
C PRO A 141 23.17 -16.37 0.57
N LYS A 142 22.84 -16.45 1.86
CA LYS A 142 21.71 -17.21 2.40
C LYS A 142 20.46 -16.32 2.43
N ARG A 143 19.40 -16.74 1.76
CA ARG A 143 18.10 -16.05 1.80
C ARG A 143 17.47 -16.20 3.18
N LEU A 144 17.12 -15.08 3.81
CA LEU A 144 16.40 -15.06 5.07
C LEU A 144 14.89 -15.04 4.83
N ILE A 145 14.42 -14.10 3.99
CA ILE A 145 13.00 -13.92 3.70
C ILE A 145 12.80 -13.27 2.33
N THR A 146 11.67 -13.57 1.70
CA THR A 146 11.20 -12.89 0.49
C THR A 146 9.75 -12.46 0.69
N PHE A 147 9.50 -11.17 0.50
CA PHE A 147 8.16 -10.60 0.45
C PHE A 147 7.75 -10.47 -1.00
N ARG A 148 6.48 -10.80 -1.30
CA ARG A 148 5.87 -10.47 -2.60
C ARG A 148 5.44 -9.02 -2.55
N LEU A 149 5.90 -8.24 -3.52
CA LEU A 149 5.40 -6.90 -3.78
C LEU A 149 4.21 -7.08 -4.73
N CYS A 150 3.00 -6.97 -4.19
CA CYS A 150 1.78 -7.05 -5.00
C CYS A 150 1.52 -5.68 -5.64
N PRO A 151 1.55 -5.55 -6.98
CA PRO A 151 1.19 -4.31 -7.65
C PRO A 151 -0.33 -4.02 -7.64
N SER A 152 -1.13 -4.88 -7.01
CA SER A 152 -2.58 -4.74 -6.91
C SER A 152 -3.03 -5.12 -5.50
N THR A 153 -3.44 -4.12 -4.71
CA THR A 153 -4.19 -4.35 -3.48
C THR A 153 -5.64 -4.59 -3.88
N LYS A 154 -6.14 -5.83 -3.74
CA LYS A 154 -7.57 -6.10 -3.87
C LYS A 154 -8.26 -5.67 -2.58
N ILE A 155 -9.15 -4.68 -2.69
CA ILE A 155 -10.04 -4.26 -1.60
C ILE A 155 -11.17 -5.29 -1.54
N HIS A 156 -11.25 -6.01 -0.43
CA HIS A 156 -12.33 -6.94 -0.15
C HIS A 156 -13.28 -6.23 0.81
N PHE A 157 -14.56 -6.11 0.46
CA PHE A 157 -15.56 -5.63 1.40
C PHE A 157 -15.95 -6.81 2.29
N LEU A 158 -15.71 -6.73 3.60
CA LEU A 158 -16.22 -7.74 4.53
C LEU A 158 -17.69 -7.44 4.76
N GLY A 159 -18.57 -8.34 4.29
CA GLY A 159 -19.89 -8.51 4.89
C GLY A 159 -19.73 -9.39 6.13
N GLU A 160 -20.44 -9.06 7.21
CA GLU A 160 -20.49 -9.90 8.40
C GLU A 160 -21.17 -11.23 8.04
N ASN A 161 -20.40 -12.31 8.00
CA ASN A 161 -20.95 -13.66 7.95
C ASN A 161 -21.62 -13.97 9.30
N ASN A 162 -22.92 -13.73 9.41
CA ASN A 162 -23.76 -14.37 10.42
C ASN A 162 -24.28 -15.69 9.85
N GLN A 163 -23.44 -16.73 9.88
CA GLN A 163 -23.90 -18.12 9.84
C GLN A 163 -23.62 -18.78 11.19
N THR A 164 -24.61 -18.67 12.07
CA THR A 164 -25.16 -19.79 12.85
C THR A 164 -26.67 -19.71 12.74
#